data_AF-A0A4U9UMM2-F1
#
_entry.id   AF-A0A4U9UMM2-F1
#
_cell.length_a   1.000
_cell.length_b   1.000
_cell.length_c   1.000
_cell.angle_alpha   90.00
_cell.angle_beta   90.00
_cell.angle_gamma   90.00
#
_symmetry.space_group_name_H-M   'P 1'
#
loop_
_entity.id
_entity.type
_entity.pdbx_description
1 polymer ?
#
loop_
_entity_poly.entity_id
_entity_poly.type
_entity_poly.pdbx_seq_one_letter_code
_entity_poly.pdbx_strand_id
1 'polypeptide(L)'
;MVWPAGLVADPAGQLAQFAVDEPDSSPGWVADQVFYQIFPDRFASSGGEHGIQSGSYHHHAAGSDVIRRDWQHPLEDEHAASTFYGGDLDGISEKLPYLQRLGVTALYLNPIFTSPSVHKYDTEDYYQVDPYFGGNDALLRLRVSTHKVGMKTGAGRRI
;
A
#
# COMPACT_ATOMS: atom_id res chain seq x y z
N MET A 1 28.32 5.56 44.41
CA MET A 1 28.69 6.48 43.30
C MET A 1 29.70 5.74 42.45
N VAL A 2 29.29 5.23 41.29
CA VAL A 2 30.16 4.43 40.41
C VAL A 2 30.36 5.22 39.14
N TRP A 3 31.60 5.61 38.86
CA TRP A 3 31.99 6.25 37.60
C TRP A 3 32.02 5.21 36.47
N PRO A 4 31.73 5.59 35.21
CA PRO A 4 31.75 4.64 34.10
C PRO A 4 33.20 4.19 33.85
N ALA A 5 33.46 2.90 34.04
CA ALA A 5 34.64 2.25 33.50
C ALA A 5 34.46 2.23 31.96
N GLY A 6 35.45 2.73 31.23
CA GLY A 6 35.41 2.79 29.76
C GLY A 6 35.28 1.41 29.09
N LEU A 7 35.51 1.38 27.78
CA LEU A 7 35.37 0.17 26.96
C LEU A 7 36.24 -0.99 27.49
N VAL A 8 35.64 -2.14 27.76
CA VAL A 8 36.32 -3.38 28.18
C VAL A 8 35.95 -4.50 27.21
N ALA A 9 36.92 -5.32 26.84
CA ALA A 9 36.78 -6.38 25.83
C ALA A 9 36.10 -7.67 26.35
N ASP A 10 35.88 -7.81 27.66
CA ASP A 10 35.26 -8.97 28.29
C ASP A 10 34.11 -8.52 29.21
N PRO A 11 32.85 -8.97 28.97
CA PRO A 11 31.71 -8.49 29.72
C PRO A 11 31.67 -9.05 31.15
N ALA A 12 31.56 -8.17 32.14
CA ALA A 12 31.31 -8.57 33.53
C ALA A 12 29.90 -9.22 33.66
N GLY A 13 29.85 -10.35 34.38
CA GLY A 13 28.74 -11.31 34.41
C GLY A 13 27.38 -10.87 34.96
N GLN A 14 27.11 -9.57 35.17
CA GLN A 14 25.76 -9.00 35.22
C GLN A 14 25.83 -7.47 35.41
N LEU A 15 25.32 -6.70 34.44
CA LEU A 15 24.65 -5.40 34.59
C LEU A 15 24.26 -4.87 33.18
N ALA A 16 22.96 -4.60 33.00
CA ALA A 16 22.32 -3.92 31.85
C ALA A 16 22.93 -4.19 30.46
N GLN A 17 22.41 -5.23 29.79
CA GLN A 17 22.70 -5.50 28.38
C GLN A 17 22.11 -4.40 27.50
N PHE A 18 22.92 -3.41 27.13
CA PHE A 18 22.64 -2.62 25.94
C PHE A 18 23.29 -3.35 24.76
N ALA A 19 22.47 -3.78 23.81
CA ALA A 19 22.94 -4.18 22.50
C ALA A 19 23.10 -2.92 21.65
N VAL A 20 24.32 -2.64 21.19
CA VAL A 20 24.54 -1.64 20.14
C VAL A 20 24.38 -2.39 18.84
N ASP A 21 23.21 -2.24 18.22
CA ASP A 21 22.99 -2.66 16.84
C ASP A 21 23.43 -1.48 15.97
N GLU A 22 24.51 -1.65 15.20
CA GLU A 22 24.96 -0.67 14.21
C GLU A 22 24.11 -0.93 12.96
N PRO A 23 23.00 -0.21 12.73
CA PRO A 23 22.03 -0.62 11.73
C PRO A 23 22.68 -0.49 10.36
N ASP A 24 22.55 -1.52 9.52
CA ASP A 24 22.86 -1.39 8.10
C ASP A 24 22.21 -0.12 7.55
N SER A 25 23.01 0.67 6.82
CA SER A 25 22.61 1.99 6.31
C SER A 25 21.29 1.93 5.54
N SER A 26 20.20 2.17 6.26
CA SER A 26 18.86 2.29 5.68
C SER A 26 18.86 3.54 4.79
N PRO A 27 18.09 3.55 3.68
CA PRO A 27 18.02 4.73 2.84
C PRO A 27 17.59 5.94 3.68
N GLY A 28 18.48 6.93 3.86
CA GLY A 28 18.25 8.04 4.78
C GLY A 28 16.99 8.86 4.50
N TRP A 29 16.41 8.71 3.30
CA TRP A 29 15.14 9.32 2.95
C TRP A 29 13.93 8.74 3.70
N VAL A 30 14.01 7.51 4.21
CA VAL A 30 12.89 6.81 4.89
C VAL A 30 12.66 7.37 6.30
N ALA A 31 13.73 7.77 6.99
CA ALA A 31 13.68 8.20 8.39
C ALA A 31 12.75 9.40 8.63
N ASP A 32 12.63 10.29 7.64
CA ASP A 32 11.81 11.51 7.73
C ASP A 32 10.44 11.37 7.04
N GLN A 33 9.97 10.16 6.72
CA GLN A 33 8.70 9.98 6.02
C GLN A 33 7.54 9.66 6.96
N VAL A 34 6.39 10.28 6.68
CA VAL A 34 5.09 9.89 7.21
C VAL A 34 4.42 9.01 6.15
N PHE A 35 4.37 7.70 6.41
CA PHE A 35 3.73 6.72 5.53
C PHE A 35 2.23 6.66 5.76
N TYR A 36 1.48 6.56 4.67
CA TYR A 36 0.05 6.26 4.69
C TYR A 36 -0.22 4.98 3.88
N GLN A 37 -0.75 3.96 4.54
CA GLN A 37 -1.12 2.71 3.89
C GLN A 37 -2.49 2.85 3.21
N ILE A 38 -2.59 2.42 1.95
CA ILE A 38 -3.81 2.48 1.16
C ILE A 38 -4.16 1.08 0.66
N PHE A 39 -5.39 0.66 0.96
CA PHE A 39 -6.06 -0.45 0.31
C PHE A 39 -6.88 0.09 -0.89
N PRO A 40 -6.43 -0.07 -2.15
CA PRO A 40 -6.94 0.73 -3.28
C PRO A 40 -8.45 0.64 -3.49
N ASP A 41 -9.01 -0.57 -3.50
CA ASP A 41 -10.46 -0.79 -3.72
C ASP A 41 -11.35 -0.06 -2.69
N ARG A 42 -10.82 0.27 -1.51
CA ARG A 42 -11.58 0.80 -0.37
C ARG A 42 -11.25 2.24 0.00
N PHE A 43 -10.36 2.90 -0.73
CA PHE A 43 -9.89 4.24 -0.38
C PHE A 43 -10.65 5.35 -1.10
N ALA A 44 -10.67 5.33 -2.43
CA ALA A 44 -11.39 6.30 -3.25
C ALA A 44 -11.63 5.74 -4.64
N SER A 45 -12.84 5.96 -5.18
CA SER A 45 -13.22 5.63 -6.55
C SER A 45 -13.20 6.88 -7.42
N SER A 46 -12.59 6.80 -8.60
CA SER A 46 -12.68 7.85 -9.64
C SER A 46 -14.02 7.82 -10.38
N GLY A 47 -14.78 6.73 -10.26
CA GLY A 47 -15.96 6.47 -11.08
C GLY A 47 -15.65 6.12 -12.53
N GLY A 48 -14.40 5.72 -12.85
CA GLY A 48 -14.00 5.32 -14.19
C GLY A 48 -14.75 4.07 -14.69
N GLU A 49 -14.94 4.00 -16.01
CA GLU A 49 -15.66 2.87 -16.67
C GLU A 49 -14.94 1.52 -16.54
N HIS A 50 -13.66 1.53 -16.19
CA HIS A 50 -12.84 0.34 -16.01
C HIS A 50 -13.13 -0.41 -14.70
N GLY A 51 -13.95 0.13 -13.79
CA GLY A 51 -14.24 -0.50 -12.50
C GLY A 51 -15.00 -1.82 -12.62
N ILE A 52 -14.75 -2.75 -11.69
CA ILE A 52 -15.44 -4.04 -11.59
C ILE A 52 -16.96 -3.83 -11.51
N GLN A 53 -17.68 -4.65 -12.25
CA GLN A 53 -19.13 -4.81 -12.17
C GLN A 53 -19.45 -6.18 -11.57
N SER A 54 -20.65 -6.33 -11.00
CA SER A 54 -21.11 -7.64 -10.54
C SER A 54 -21.16 -8.61 -11.72
N GLY A 55 -20.55 -9.78 -11.56
CA GLY A 55 -20.45 -10.78 -12.63
C GLY A 55 -19.38 -10.48 -13.68
N SER A 56 -18.46 -9.52 -13.45
CA SER A 56 -17.35 -9.27 -14.38
C SER A 56 -16.49 -10.51 -14.64
N TYR A 57 -16.29 -11.36 -13.62
CA TYR A 57 -15.65 -12.67 -13.75
C TYR A 57 -16.02 -13.58 -12.57
N HIS A 58 -15.71 -14.87 -12.72
CA HIS A 58 -15.88 -15.86 -11.67
C HIS A 58 -14.60 -16.04 -10.86
N HIS A 59 -14.64 -15.80 -9.55
CA HIS A 59 -13.50 -16.02 -8.67
C HIS A 59 -13.46 -17.47 -8.22
N HIS A 60 -12.77 -18.32 -9.00
CA HIS A 60 -12.74 -19.76 -8.81
C HIS A 60 -12.32 -20.23 -7.40
N ALA A 61 -11.36 -19.55 -6.76
CA ALA A 61 -10.91 -19.90 -5.41
C ALA A 61 -11.96 -19.62 -4.33
N ALA A 62 -12.80 -18.59 -4.52
CA ALA A 62 -13.92 -18.28 -3.63
C ALA A 62 -15.22 -19.00 -4.01
N GLY A 63 -15.28 -19.64 -5.18
CA GLY A 63 -16.46 -20.33 -5.69
C GLY A 63 -17.65 -19.40 -5.95
N SER A 64 -17.41 -18.11 -6.18
CA SER A 64 -18.45 -17.10 -6.38
C SER A 64 -18.06 -16.13 -7.50
N ASP A 65 -19.06 -15.54 -8.16
CA ASP A 65 -18.82 -14.39 -9.02
C ASP A 65 -18.40 -13.19 -8.18
N VAL A 66 -17.67 -12.27 -8.80
CA VAL A 66 -17.34 -11.00 -8.15
C VAL A 66 -18.57 -10.11 -8.04
N ILE A 67 -18.66 -9.40 -6.92
CA ILE A 67 -19.81 -8.57 -6.57
C ILE A 67 -19.34 -7.12 -6.45
N ARG A 68 -19.99 -6.22 -7.16
CA ARG A 68 -19.84 -4.77 -6.98
C ARG A 68 -20.88 -4.31 -5.96
N ARG A 69 -20.43 -3.62 -4.91
CA ARG A 69 -21.30 -2.98 -3.91
C ARG A 69 -21.19 -1.46 -3.97
N ASP A 70 -22.24 -0.78 -3.53
CA ASP A 70 -22.21 0.67 -3.32
C ASP A 70 -21.22 1.05 -2.22
N TRP A 71 -20.64 2.25 -2.31
CA TRP A 71 -19.60 2.71 -1.37
C TRP A 71 -20.04 2.68 0.10
N GLN A 72 -21.33 2.89 0.35
CA GLN A 72 -21.92 2.94 1.69
C GLN A 72 -22.42 1.58 2.18
N HIS A 73 -22.38 0.54 1.34
CA HIS A 73 -22.82 -0.79 1.72
C HIS A 73 -21.86 -1.40 2.75
N PRO A 74 -22.34 -1.89 3.90
CA PRO A 74 -21.45 -2.48 4.91
C PRO A 74 -20.74 -3.71 4.35
N LEU A 75 -19.50 -3.94 4.78
CA LEU A 75 -18.79 -5.16 4.41
C LEU A 75 -19.44 -6.36 5.10
N GLU A 76 -19.80 -7.36 4.32
CA GLU A 76 -20.29 -8.65 4.79
C GLU A 76 -19.12 -9.63 4.85
N ASP A 77 -19.11 -10.53 5.84
CA ASP A 77 -18.04 -11.53 6.00
C ASP A 77 -18.08 -12.58 4.88
N GLU A 78 -19.28 -12.87 4.35
CA GLU A 78 -19.46 -13.79 3.24
C GLU A 78 -18.92 -13.18 1.95
N HIS A 79 -18.04 -13.90 1.25
CA HIS A 79 -17.44 -13.48 -0.02
C HIS A 79 -16.69 -12.14 0.04
N ALA A 80 -16.15 -11.76 1.20
CA ALA A 80 -15.41 -10.50 1.38
C ALA A 80 -14.24 -10.33 0.39
N ALA A 81 -13.58 -11.44 0.00
CA ALA A 81 -12.48 -11.44 -0.97
C ALA A 81 -12.92 -11.22 -2.43
N SER A 82 -14.20 -11.43 -2.73
CA SER A 82 -14.82 -11.26 -4.05
C SER A 82 -15.72 -10.02 -4.14
N THR A 83 -15.74 -9.20 -3.09
CA THR A 83 -16.61 -8.01 -3.00
C THR A 83 -15.80 -6.73 -3.21
N PHE A 84 -16.16 -5.98 -4.25
CA PHE A 84 -15.45 -4.80 -4.73
C PHE A 84 -16.28 -3.53 -4.52
N TYR A 85 -15.56 -2.47 -4.13
CA TYR A 85 -16.10 -1.13 -3.90
C TYR A 85 -15.56 -0.12 -4.93
N GLY A 86 -14.74 -0.60 -5.86
CA GLY A 86 -14.33 0.08 -7.08
C GLY A 86 -13.47 1.31 -6.83
N GLY A 87 -12.72 1.30 -5.74
CA GLY A 87 -11.58 2.19 -5.59
C GLY A 87 -10.48 1.85 -6.60
N ASP A 88 -9.75 2.87 -7.04
CA ASP A 88 -8.79 2.78 -8.15
C ASP A 88 -7.63 3.79 -7.96
N LEU A 89 -6.62 3.72 -8.84
CA LEU A 89 -5.41 4.55 -8.70
C LEU A 89 -5.66 6.03 -9.05
N ASP A 90 -6.63 6.33 -9.89
CA ASP A 90 -6.99 7.71 -10.23
C ASP A 90 -7.74 8.36 -9.05
N GLY A 91 -8.60 7.62 -8.36
CA GLY A 91 -9.27 8.03 -7.13
C GLY A 91 -8.26 8.32 -6.01
N ILE A 92 -7.19 7.52 -5.89
CA ILE A 92 -6.06 7.85 -5.00
C ILE A 92 -5.41 9.19 -5.40
N SER A 93 -5.18 9.38 -6.70
CA SER A 93 -4.58 10.61 -7.23
C SER A 93 -5.42 11.85 -6.90
N GLU A 94 -6.74 11.76 -6.96
CA GLU A 94 -7.67 12.84 -6.58
C GLU A 94 -7.62 13.20 -5.09
N LYS A 95 -7.22 12.27 -4.23
CA LYS A 95 -7.11 12.49 -2.78
C LYS A 95 -5.71 12.91 -2.32
N LEU A 96 -4.74 13.07 -3.21
CA LEU A 96 -3.42 13.59 -2.85
C LEU A 96 -3.46 14.93 -2.08
N PRO A 97 -4.33 15.91 -2.43
CA PRO A 97 -4.45 17.14 -1.64
C PRO A 97 -4.92 16.89 -0.19
N TYR A 98 -5.76 15.87 0.03
CA TYR A 98 -6.17 15.47 1.38
C TYR A 98 -5.00 14.88 2.16
N LEU A 99 -4.26 13.96 1.55
CA LEU A 99 -3.09 13.33 2.16
C LEU A 99 -2.00 14.37 2.49
N GLN A 100 -1.82 15.37 1.63
CA GLN A 100 -0.85 16.44 1.85
C GLN A 100 -1.22 17.30 3.07
N ARG A 101 -2.51 17.60 3.25
CA ARG A 101 -2.98 18.33 4.45
C ARG A 101 -2.78 17.54 5.74
N LEU A 102 -2.78 16.21 5.68
CA LEU A 102 -2.44 15.35 6.81
C LEU A 102 -0.94 15.29 7.12
N GLY A 103 -0.09 15.84 6.24
CA GLY A 103 1.37 15.75 6.38
C GLY A 103 1.96 14.43 5.87
N VAL A 104 1.21 13.65 5.10
CA VAL A 104 1.70 12.41 4.48
C VAL A 104 2.77 12.75 3.46
N THR A 105 3.89 12.02 3.49
CA THR A 105 5.01 12.21 2.57
C THR A 105 5.31 10.97 1.74
N ALA A 106 4.79 9.79 2.13
CA ALA A 106 4.94 8.56 1.39
C ALA A 106 3.66 7.71 1.38
N LEU A 107 3.33 7.10 0.24
CA LEU A 107 2.21 6.17 0.09
C LEU A 107 2.71 4.73 0.07
N TYR A 108 2.10 3.87 0.88
CA TYR A 108 2.28 2.43 0.83
C TYR A 108 1.00 1.78 0.31
N LEU A 109 1.06 1.21 -0.89
CA LEU A 109 -0.11 0.56 -1.50
C LEU A 109 -0.10 -0.93 -1.14
N ASN A 110 -1.27 -1.47 -0.77
CA ASN A 110 -1.53 -2.89 -0.92
C ASN A 110 -1.34 -3.33 -2.38
N PRO A 111 -1.19 -4.65 -2.67
CA PRO A 111 -0.93 -5.13 -4.02
C PRO A 111 -1.91 -4.58 -5.07
N ILE A 112 -1.36 -4.23 -6.23
CA ILE A 112 -2.10 -3.60 -7.34
C ILE A 112 -2.00 -4.38 -8.66
N PHE A 113 -1.24 -5.46 -8.68
CA PHE A 113 -1.03 -6.28 -9.88
C PHE A 113 -2.20 -7.21 -10.13
N THR A 114 -2.38 -7.61 -11.37
CA THR A 114 -3.51 -8.45 -11.83
C THR A 114 -3.72 -9.65 -10.91
N SER A 115 -4.93 -9.77 -10.38
CA SER A 115 -5.32 -10.82 -9.45
C SER A 115 -6.85 -10.91 -9.30
N PRO A 116 -7.42 -12.11 -9.12
CA PRO A 116 -8.86 -12.30 -9.05
C PRO A 116 -9.47 -11.93 -7.69
N SER A 117 -8.68 -11.72 -6.64
CA SER A 117 -9.19 -11.25 -5.36
C SER A 117 -9.19 -9.72 -5.25
N VAL A 118 -9.94 -9.21 -4.27
CA VAL A 118 -9.91 -7.78 -3.91
C VAL A 118 -8.59 -7.33 -3.26
N HIS A 119 -7.89 -8.23 -2.56
CA HIS A 119 -6.66 -7.91 -1.85
C HIS A 119 -5.40 -8.07 -2.70
N LYS A 120 -5.51 -8.80 -3.82
CA LYS A 120 -4.50 -8.98 -4.88
C LYS A 120 -3.17 -9.61 -4.46
N TYR A 121 -3.18 -10.42 -3.40
CA TYR A 121 -1.97 -11.13 -2.93
C TYR A 121 -1.73 -12.43 -3.68
N ASP A 122 -2.76 -12.95 -4.33
CA ASP A 122 -2.83 -14.06 -5.29
C ASP A 122 -2.60 -13.53 -6.71
N THR A 123 -1.42 -12.93 -6.92
CA THR A 123 -1.05 -12.29 -8.19
C THR A 123 -0.95 -13.30 -9.33
N GLU A 124 -1.59 -12.99 -10.46
CA GLU A 124 -1.52 -13.77 -11.70
C GLU A 124 -0.45 -13.23 -12.66
N ASP A 125 -0.27 -11.89 -12.71
CA ASP A 125 0.73 -11.24 -13.55
C ASP A 125 1.36 -10.03 -12.84
N TYR A 126 2.63 -10.13 -12.46
CA TYR A 126 3.39 -9.05 -11.82
C TYR A 126 3.78 -7.91 -12.77
N TYR A 127 3.66 -8.08 -14.09
CA TYR A 127 4.02 -7.07 -15.08
C TYR A 127 2.87 -6.14 -15.46
N GLN A 128 1.65 -6.46 -15.01
CA GLN A 128 0.45 -5.71 -15.29
C GLN A 128 -0.22 -5.27 -13.99
N VAL A 129 -0.40 -3.96 -13.85
CA VAL A 129 -1.37 -3.42 -12.90
C VAL A 129 -2.76 -3.89 -13.32
N ASP A 130 -3.56 -4.26 -12.35
CA ASP A 130 -4.88 -4.79 -12.58
C ASP A 130 -5.73 -3.79 -13.42
N PRO A 131 -6.37 -4.25 -14.51
CA PRO A 131 -7.15 -3.38 -15.38
C PRO A 131 -8.29 -2.67 -14.63
N TYR A 132 -8.81 -3.28 -13.57
CA TYR A 132 -9.87 -2.70 -12.74
C TYR A 132 -9.38 -1.59 -11.80
N PHE A 133 -8.06 -1.41 -11.68
CA PHE A 133 -7.43 -0.25 -11.05
C PHE A 133 -6.94 0.79 -12.07
N GLY A 134 -7.24 0.60 -13.36
CA GLY A 134 -6.88 1.51 -14.45
C GLY A 134 -5.58 1.14 -15.18
N GLY A 135 -4.97 0.00 -14.85
CA GLY A 135 -3.79 -0.54 -15.53
C GLY A 135 -2.52 0.28 -15.35
N ASN A 136 -1.49 -0.06 -16.13
CA ASN A 136 -0.16 0.54 -16.02
C ASN A 136 -0.17 2.06 -16.22
N ASP A 137 -1.07 2.57 -17.07
CA ASP A 137 -1.21 4.01 -17.31
C ASP A 137 -1.71 4.76 -16.07
N ALA A 138 -2.61 4.16 -15.29
CA ALA A 138 -3.08 4.77 -14.04
C ALA A 138 -1.96 4.83 -12.99
N LEU A 139 -1.10 3.80 -12.92
CA LEU A 139 0.09 3.83 -12.06
C LEU A 139 1.08 4.93 -12.49
N LEU A 140 1.30 5.10 -13.79
CA LEU A 140 2.14 6.18 -14.31
C LEU A 140 1.57 7.56 -13.95
N ARG A 141 0.25 7.75 -14.08
CA ARG A 141 -0.43 8.99 -13.66
C ARG A 141 -0.27 9.24 -12.17
N LEU A 142 -0.50 8.23 -11.32
CA LEU A 142 -0.33 8.34 -9.87
C LEU A 142 1.11 8.71 -9.49
N ARG A 143 2.10 8.08 -10.14
CA ARG A 143 3.52 8.41 -9.95
C ARG A 143 3.82 9.87 -10.30
N VAL A 144 3.33 10.35 -11.44
CA VAL A 144 3.51 11.76 -11.84
C VAL A 144 2.84 12.70 -10.83
N SER A 145 1.62 12.39 -10.39
CA SER A 145 0.86 13.21 -9.47
C SER A 145 1.49 13.28 -8.07
N THR A 146 1.96 12.14 -7.54
CA THR A 146 2.68 12.08 -6.25
C THR A 146 3.98 12.88 -6.28
N HIS A 147 4.77 12.77 -7.36
CA HIS A 147 5.98 13.58 -7.53
C HIS A 147 5.70 15.08 -7.57
N LYS A 148 4.62 15.52 -8.23
CA LYS A 148 4.23 16.94 -8.29
C LYS A 148 3.93 17.55 -6.92
N VAL A 149 3.40 16.75 -5.99
CA VAL A 149 3.07 17.20 -4.62
C VAL A 149 4.16 16.88 -3.60
N GLY A 150 5.33 16.41 -4.05
CA GLY A 150 6.46 16.08 -3.17
C GLY A 150 6.30 14.80 -2.38
N MET A 151 5.35 13.94 -2.74
CA MET A 151 5.15 12.62 -2.12
C MET A 151 5.93 11.54 -2.85
N LYS A 152 6.31 10.49 -2.12
CA LYS A 152 6.93 9.28 -2.66
C LYS A 152 5.95 8.13 -2.66
N THR A 153 6.07 7.22 -3.61
CA THR A 153 5.45 5.90 -3.53
C THR A 153 6.45 4.92 -2.93
N GLY A 154 6.02 4.00 -2.08
CA GLY A 154 6.88 2.99 -1.43
C GLY A 154 7.54 2.01 -2.41
N ALA A 155 7.06 1.96 -3.66
CA ALA A 155 7.80 1.38 -4.77
C ALA A 155 9.01 2.26 -5.04
N GLY A 156 10.19 1.78 -4.64
CA GLY A 156 11.46 2.50 -4.78
C GLY A 156 11.68 3.07 -6.18
N ARG A 157 12.64 3.99 -6.27
CA ARG A 157 12.99 4.89 -7.39
C ARG A 157 13.21 4.27 -8.79
N ARG A 158 12.88 2.99 -9.03
CA ARG A 158 13.01 2.25 -10.28
C ARG A 158 11.75 1.44 -10.60
N ILE A 159 10.82 2.08 -11.29
CA ILE A 159 9.94 1.50 -12.31
C ILE A 159 9.73 2.60 -13.35
#